data_AF-A0A358IY91-F1
#
_entry.id   AF-A0A358IY91-F1
#
_cell.length_a   1.000
_cell.length_b   1.000
_cell.length_c   1.000
_cell.angle_alpha   90.00
_cell.angle_beta   90.00
_cell.angle_gamma   90.00
#
_symmetry.space_group_name_H-M   'P 1'
#
loop_
_entity.id
_entity.type
_entity.pdbx_description
1 polymer ?
#
loop_
_entity_poly.entity_id
_entity_poly.type
_entity_poly.pdbx_seq_one_letter_code
_entity_poly.pdbx_strand_id
1 'polypeptide(L)'
;MTAGRFDPFAGTGPRWRAVPAWRPFLEDLAAGVLDWLGDAPPETLTDATILLPNRRAARAFSFALGKLAGERPVLLPQVRPLGDLEEDEPPFAPGELGLDLPPAIAPLTRRFEMARMIAEEFEPGMKPLRALEMADALGGFLDSCQLEAVPDLSRIATLAEQDLAEHWRESARFLGLAVEAWPKRLE
;
A
#
# COMPACT_ATOMS: atom_id res chain seq x y z
N MET A 1 -2.58 40.10 16.40
CA MET A 1 -3.50 38.95 16.22
C MET A 1 -2.72 37.70 16.59
N THR A 2 -2.94 37.18 17.80
CA THR A 2 -2.34 35.91 18.23
C THR A 2 -2.93 34.83 17.35
N ALA A 3 -2.13 34.30 16.41
CA ALA A 3 -2.53 33.11 15.67
C ALA A 3 -2.84 32.02 16.71
N GLY A 4 -4.02 31.41 16.63
CA GLY A 4 -4.36 30.29 17.49
C GLY A 4 -3.33 29.17 17.31
N ARG A 5 -3.05 28.43 18.39
CA ARG A 5 -2.21 27.21 18.34
C ARG A 5 -2.70 26.28 17.23
N PHE A 6 -1.76 25.56 16.60
CA PHE A 6 -2.11 24.52 15.65
C PHE A 6 -2.94 23.43 16.35
N ASP A 7 -4.17 23.23 15.87
CA ASP A 7 -5.04 22.14 16.33
C ASP A 7 -5.43 21.25 15.14
N PRO A 8 -4.85 20.04 15.01
CA PRO A 8 -5.21 19.08 13.99
C PRO A 8 -6.59 18.44 14.23
N PHE A 9 -7.15 18.54 15.44
CA PHE A 9 -8.40 17.89 15.85
C PHE A 9 -9.57 18.84 16.09
N ALA A 10 -9.41 20.14 15.80
CA ALA A 10 -10.54 21.07 15.85
C ALA A 10 -11.70 20.50 15.00
N GLY A 11 -12.96 20.48 15.44
CA GLY A 11 -14.10 20.00 14.64
C GLY A 11 -14.12 18.49 14.30
N THR A 12 -15.14 18.05 13.56
CA THR A 12 -15.56 16.63 13.51
C THR A 12 -15.25 15.89 12.20
N GLY A 13 -14.21 16.26 11.45
CA GLY A 13 -13.92 15.61 10.15
C GLY A 13 -12.48 15.76 9.67
N PRO A 14 -12.11 15.08 8.55
CA PRO A 14 -10.75 15.08 8.01
C PRO A 14 -10.28 16.50 7.64
N ARG A 15 -9.00 16.77 7.89
CA ARG A 15 -8.39 18.07 7.63
C ARG A 15 -7.16 17.93 6.77
N TRP A 16 -7.11 18.74 5.73
CA TRP A 16 -5.96 18.83 4.83
C TRP A 16 -5.06 20.00 5.28
N ARG A 17 -3.76 19.73 5.33
CA ARG A 17 -2.70 20.69 5.62
C ARG A 17 -1.59 20.45 4.60
N ALA A 18 -0.92 21.52 4.20
CA ALA A 18 0.18 21.45 3.25
C ALA A 18 1.36 22.25 3.78
N VAL A 19 2.55 21.67 3.60
CA VAL A 19 3.83 22.35 3.80
C VAL A 19 4.38 22.63 2.39
N PRO A 20 4.87 23.85 2.10
CA PRO A 20 5.50 24.14 0.82
C PRO A 20 6.65 23.17 0.52
N ALA A 21 6.78 22.71 -0.73
CA ALA A 21 7.72 21.65 -1.12
C ALA A 21 9.21 21.96 -0.85
N TRP A 22 9.57 23.24 -0.72
CA TRP A 22 10.93 23.69 -0.42
C TRP A 22 11.25 23.69 1.08
N ARG A 23 10.24 23.52 1.94
CA ARG A 23 10.42 23.48 3.39
C ARG A 23 10.71 22.06 3.87
N PRO A 24 11.44 21.92 4.99
CA PRO A 24 11.74 20.62 5.58
C PRO A 24 10.47 20.01 6.18
N PHE A 25 9.77 19.18 5.39
CA PHE A 25 8.42 18.69 5.72
C PHE A 25 8.34 18.00 7.09
N LEU A 26 9.30 17.13 7.41
CA LEU A 26 9.27 16.33 8.64
C LEU A 26 9.56 17.16 9.88
N GLU A 27 10.45 18.15 9.76
CA GLU A 27 10.73 19.14 10.79
C GLU A 27 9.54 20.07 11.03
N ASP A 28 8.87 20.51 9.98
CA ASP A 28 7.65 21.32 10.10
C ASP A 28 6.49 20.53 10.70
N LEU A 29 6.34 19.26 10.32
CA LEU A 29 5.36 18.35 10.93
C LEU A 29 5.67 18.18 12.43
N ALA A 30 6.92 17.91 12.79
CA ALA A 30 7.34 17.77 14.17
C ALA A 30 7.11 19.05 14.99
N ALA A 31 7.43 20.22 14.42
CA ALA A 31 7.14 21.51 15.04
C ALA A 31 5.63 21.71 15.26
N GLY A 32 4.79 21.36 14.27
CA GLY A 32 3.34 21.40 14.41
C GLY A 32 2.80 20.47 15.50
N VAL A 33 3.32 19.25 15.59
CA VAL A 33 2.95 18.29 16.64
C VAL A 33 3.30 18.82 18.04
N LEU A 34 4.47 19.43 18.20
CA LEU A 34 4.88 20.03 19.48
C LEU A 34 4.08 21.30 19.82
N ASP A 35 3.74 22.13 18.82
CA ASP A 35 2.88 23.30 19.01
C ASP A 35 1.47 22.88 19.47
N TRP A 36 0.93 21.82 18.87
CA TRP A 36 -0.34 21.22 19.29
C TRP A 36 -0.28 20.65 20.71
N LEU A 37 0.78 19.89 21.03
CA LEU A 37 0.97 19.35 22.38
C LEU A 37 0.98 20.48 23.42
N GLY A 38 1.53 21.65 23.06
CA GLY A 38 1.42 22.85 23.87
C GLY A 38 1.98 22.63 25.27
N ASP A 39 1.14 22.76 26.31
CA ASP A 39 1.52 22.51 27.71
C ASP A 39 0.89 21.23 28.27
N ALA A 40 0.31 20.40 27.41
CA ALA A 40 -0.30 19.15 27.81
C ALA A 40 0.76 18.14 28.31
N PRO A 41 0.34 17.14 29.12
CA PRO A 41 1.23 16.13 29.66
C PRO A 41 2.00 15.35 28.59
N PRO A 42 3.26 14.95 28.83
CA PRO A 42 4.10 14.24 27.85
C PRO A 42 3.46 13.00 27.24
N GLU A 43 2.63 12.29 28.00
CA GLU A 43 1.88 11.10 27.59
C GLU A 43 0.77 11.37 26.58
N THR A 44 0.34 12.63 26.39
CA THR A 44 -0.74 12.95 25.45
C THR A 44 -0.40 12.53 24.01
N LEU A 45 0.88 12.49 23.65
CA LEU A 45 1.29 12.03 22.31
C LEU A 45 1.19 10.52 22.13
N THR A 46 1.17 9.70 23.19
CA THR A 46 1.14 8.23 23.02
C THR A 46 -0.15 7.73 22.38
N ASP A 47 -1.23 8.51 22.52
CA ASP A 47 -2.52 8.24 21.90
C ASP A 47 -2.57 8.64 20.42
N ALA A 48 -1.60 9.43 19.95
CA ALA A 48 -1.53 9.86 18.56
C ALA A 48 -0.85 8.80 17.67
N THR A 49 -1.45 8.54 16.52
CA THR A 49 -0.83 7.72 15.45
C THR A 49 -0.46 8.61 14.27
N ILE A 50 0.80 8.54 13.85
CA ILE A 50 1.34 9.30 12.72
C ILE A 50 1.73 8.30 11.63
N LEU A 51 1.01 8.34 10.52
CA LEU A 51 1.26 7.50 9.36
C LEU A 51 2.19 8.23 8.39
N LEU A 52 3.31 7.61 8.01
CA LEU A 52 4.32 8.20 7.12
C LEU A 52 4.58 7.30 5.91
N PRO A 53 5.09 7.84 4.79
CA PRO A 53 5.20 7.05 3.55
C PRO A 53 6.07 5.80 3.68
N ASN A 54 7.18 5.86 4.43
CA ASN A 54 8.15 4.77 4.59
C ASN A 54 8.94 4.85 5.90
N ARG A 55 9.77 3.84 6.21
CA ARG A 55 10.56 3.78 7.45
C ARG A 55 11.57 4.91 7.53
N ARG A 56 12.15 5.32 6.40
CA ARG A 56 13.09 6.46 6.36
C ARG A 56 12.42 7.74 6.86
N ALA A 57 11.19 8.02 6.39
CA ALA A 57 10.42 9.16 6.86
C ALA A 57 10.06 9.04 8.35
N ALA A 58 9.69 7.84 8.80
CA ALA A 58 9.41 7.58 10.22
C ALA A 58 10.63 7.84 11.12
N ARG A 59 11.80 7.30 10.77
CA ARG A 59 13.06 7.53 11.51
C ARG A 59 13.43 9.02 11.52
N ALA A 60 13.34 9.68 10.37
CA ALA A 60 13.66 11.11 10.25
C ALA A 60 12.68 12.01 11.02
N PHE A 61 11.38 11.69 11.03
CA PHE A 61 10.39 12.39 11.84
C PHE A 61 10.66 12.23 13.34
N SER A 62 10.88 11.00 13.82
CA SER A 62 11.18 10.76 15.24
C SER A 62 12.44 11.50 15.69
N PHE A 63 13.47 11.54 14.85
CA PHE A 63 14.67 12.34 15.11
C PHE A 63 14.37 13.85 15.16
N ALA A 64 13.62 14.37 14.20
CA ALA A 64 13.23 15.78 14.16
C ALA A 64 12.41 16.19 15.39
N LEU A 65 11.46 15.34 15.80
CA LEU A 65 10.63 15.55 16.99
C LEU A 65 11.47 15.61 18.26
N GLY A 66 12.36 14.65 18.47
CA GLY A 66 13.27 14.65 19.62
C GLY A 66 14.21 15.87 19.62
N LYS A 67 14.76 16.24 18.46
CA LYS A 67 15.62 17.42 18.32
C LYS A 67 14.88 18.72 18.65
N LEU A 68 13.65 18.88 18.18
CA LEU A 68 12.85 20.09 18.40
C LEU A 68 12.24 20.16 19.81
N ALA A 69 11.99 19.02 20.47
CA ALA A 69 11.55 18.99 21.85
C ALA A 69 12.61 19.54 22.82
N GLY A 70 13.90 19.44 22.46
CA GLY A 70 15.00 19.96 23.27
C GLY A 70 15.06 19.27 24.64
N GLU A 71 15.03 20.04 25.72
CA GLU A 71 15.05 19.53 27.10
C GLU A 71 13.67 19.09 27.60
N ARG A 72 12.61 19.32 26.81
CA ARG A 72 11.26 18.93 27.21
C ARG A 72 11.13 17.41 27.16
N PRO A 73 10.75 16.74 28.27
CA PRO A 73 10.43 15.32 28.21
C PRO A 73 9.16 15.14 27.37
N VAL A 74 9.26 14.31 26.34
CA VAL A 74 8.15 13.99 25.43
C VAL A 74 8.14 12.48 25.22
N LEU A 75 6.97 11.85 25.36
CA LEU A 75 6.78 10.47 24.92
C LEU A 75 6.43 10.48 23.43
N LEU A 76 7.06 9.60 22.67
CA LEU A 76 6.86 9.56 21.22
C LEU A 76 5.45 9.04 20.88
N PRO A 77 4.81 9.60 19.84
CA PRO A 77 3.58 9.03 19.30
C PRO A 77 3.84 7.68 18.62
N GLN A 78 2.77 6.98 18.26
CA GLN A 78 2.86 5.79 17.40
C GLN A 78 3.19 6.21 15.97
N VAL A 79 4.48 6.25 15.63
CA VAL A 79 4.94 6.56 14.27
C VAL A 79 4.97 5.28 13.44
N ARG A 80 4.11 5.18 12.43
CA ARG A 80 3.96 3.97 11.61
C ARG A 80 4.20 4.26 10.12
N PRO A 81 5.11 3.53 9.45
CA PRO A 81 5.27 3.62 8.00
C PRO A 81 4.11 2.90 7.29
N LEU A 82 3.54 3.50 6.24
CA LEU A 82 2.48 2.92 5.40
C LEU A 82 3.02 1.91 4.39
N GLY A 83 4.23 2.15 3.87
CA GLY A 83 4.91 1.24 2.97
C GLY A 83 6.35 1.03 3.40
N ASP A 84 6.74 -0.22 3.68
CA ASP A 84 8.14 -0.61 3.58
C ASP A 84 8.35 -2.12 3.55
N LEU A 85 9.30 -2.51 2.71
CA LEU A 85 9.88 -3.83 2.52
C LEU A 85 11.42 -3.67 2.56
N GLU A 86 12.00 -3.05 3.59
CA GLU A 86 13.45 -3.22 3.80
C GLU A 86 13.67 -4.70 4.21
N GLU A 87 14.62 -5.36 3.54
CA GLU A 87 14.79 -6.82 3.47
C GLU A 87 14.98 -7.49 4.84
N ASP A 88 15.47 -6.75 5.84
CA ASP A 88 15.88 -7.27 7.16
C ASP A 88 14.87 -6.99 8.31
N GLU A 89 13.73 -6.35 8.04
CA GLU A 89 12.76 -6.01 9.09
C GLU A 89 11.33 -6.40 8.72
N PRO A 90 10.56 -7.01 9.65
CA PRO A 90 9.22 -7.54 9.37
C PRO A 90 8.28 -6.45 8.82
N PRO A 91 7.35 -6.82 7.91
CA PRO A 91 6.50 -5.87 7.19
C PRO A 91 5.61 -5.05 8.14
N PHE A 92 4.99 -3.99 7.60
CA PHE A 92 3.93 -3.25 8.28
C PHE A 92 2.92 -4.22 8.88
N ALA A 93 2.93 -4.35 10.20
CA ALA A 93 1.88 -5.05 10.93
C ALA A 93 0.70 -4.08 11.03
N PRO A 94 -0.48 -4.41 10.49
CA PRO A 94 -1.67 -3.56 10.56
C PRO A 94 -2.14 -3.20 12.00
N GLY A 95 -1.44 -3.62 13.05
CA GLY A 95 -1.95 -3.62 14.41
C GLY A 95 -3.09 -4.64 14.54
N GLU A 96 -4.03 -4.40 15.45
CA GLU A 96 -5.25 -5.20 15.64
C GLU A 96 -6.27 -5.08 14.49
N LEU A 97 -5.86 -4.67 13.29
CA LEU A 97 -6.65 -4.89 12.08
C LEU A 97 -6.65 -6.40 11.81
N GLY A 98 -7.52 -7.11 12.54
CA GLY A 98 -7.86 -8.50 12.34
C GLY A 98 -8.57 -8.66 11.00
N LEU A 99 -7.80 -8.51 9.92
CA LEU A 99 -8.27 -8.85 8.60
C LEU A 99 -8.36 -10.39 8.58
N ASP A 100 -9.59 -10.89 8.48
CA ASP A 100 -9.89 -12.31 8.27
C ASP A 100 -9.50 -12.69 6.83
N LEU A 101 -8.20 -12.63 6.55
CA LEU A 101 -7.61 -12.95 5.27
C LEU A 101 -6.89 -14.30 5.37
N PRO A 102 -7.08 -15.20 4.39
CA PRO A 102 -6.28 -16.40 4.31
C PRO A 102 -4.79 -16.05 4.15
N PRO A 103 -3.87 -16.94 4.58
CA PRO A 103 -2.45 -16.70 4.40
C PRO A 103 -2.12 -16.54 2.91
N ALA A 104 -1.17 -15.64 2.62
CA ALA A 104 -0.72 -15.41 1.25
C ALA A 104 -0.13 -16.70 0.65
N ILE A 105 -0.45 -16.96 -0.63
CA ILE A 105 0.13 -18.06 -1.39
C ILE A 105 1.62 -17.76 -1.60
N ALA A 106 2.49 -18.73 -1.30
CA ALA A 106 3.92 -18.57 -1.52
C ALA A 106 4.22 -18.19 -2.99
N PRO A 107 5.11 -17.22 -3.27
CA PRO A 107 5.31 -16.68 -4.62
C PRO A 107 5.62 -17.75 -5.69
N LEU A 108 6.46 -18.73 -5.36
CA LEU A 108 6.78 -19.82 -6.29
C LEU A 108 5.57 -20.73 -6.53
N THR A 109 4.81 -21.06 -5.49
CA THR A 109 3.57 -21.84 -5.63
C THR A 109 2.58 -21.12 -6.53
N ARG A 110 2.34 -19.82 -6.28
CA ARG A 110 1.48 -18.98 -7.13
C ARG A 110 1.94 -19.01 -8.59
N ARG A 111 3.23 -18.81 -8.83
CA ARG A 111 3.83 -18.81 -10.17
C ARG A 111 3.65 -20.14 -10.90
N PHE A 112 3.97 -21.26 -10.25
CA PHE A 112 3.85 -22.58 -10.87
C PHE A 112 2.40 -23.00 -11.07
N GLU A 113 1.51 -22.67 -10.14
CA GLU A 113 0.07 -22.93 -10.34
C GLU A 113 -0.48 -22.11 -11.51
N MET A 114 -0.14 -20.83 -11.62
CA MET A 114 -0.52 -20.00 -12.76
C MET A 114 0.05 -20.56 -14.08
N ALA A 115 1.32 -20.95 -14.11
CA ALA A 115 1.92 -21.54 -15.31
C ALA A 115 1.21 -22.84 -15.71
N ARG A 116 0.87 -23.69 -14.73
CA ARG A 116 0.09 -24.91 -14.95
C ARG A 116 -1.29 -24.60 -15.52
N MET A 117 -1.99 -23.61 -14.96
CA MET A 117 -3.30 -23.15 -15.45
C MET A 117 -3.23 -22.72 -16.92
N ILE A 118 -2.22 -21.92 -17.26
CA ILE A 118 -2.02 -21.40 -18.62
C ILE A 118 -1.77 -22.55 -19.60
N ALA A 119 -0.93 -23.52 -19.23
CA ALA A 119 -0.62 -24.67 -20.07
C ALA A 119 -1.80 -25.66 -20.20
N GLU A 120 -2.71 -25.73 -19.22
CA GLU A 120 -3.88 -26.61 -19.24
C GLU A 120 -5.08 -25.97 -19.96
N GLU A 121 -5.34 -24.68 -19.73
CA GLU A 121 -6.61 -24.03 -20.10
C GLU A 121 -6.49 -23.00 -21.23
N PHE A 122 -5.32 -22.36 -21.40
CA PHE A 122 -5.16 -21.32 -22.43
C PHE A 122 -4.54 -21.84 -23.72
N GLU A 123 -3.41 -22.54 -23.61
CA GLU A 123 -2.69 -23.09 -24.76
C GLU A 123 -2.06 -24.45 -24.43
N PRO A 124 -2.81 -25.54 -24.65
CA PRO A 124 -2.31 -26.90 -24.46
C PRO A 124 -1.04 -27.17 -25.27
N GLY A 125 0.01 -27.66 -24.60
CA GLY A 125 1.31 -27.94 -25.22
C GLY A 125 2.27 -26.74 -25.21
N MET A 126 1.90 -25.62 -24.57
CA MET A 126 2.80 -24.50 -24.33
C MET A 126 4.09 -24.98 -23.65
N LYS A 127 5.24 -24.48 -24.13
CA LYS A 127 6.54 -24.80 -23.53
C LYS A 127 6.60 -24.27 -22.10
N PRO A 128 7.17 -25.03 -21.14
CA PRO A 128 7.20 -24.63 -19.73
C PRO A 128 7.76 -23.23 -19.47
N LEU A 129 8.84 -22.87 -20.18
CA LEU A 129 9.43 -21.53 -20.04
C LEU A 129 8.45 -20.41 -20.43
N ARG A 130 7.68 -20.61 -21.49
CA ARG A 130 6.71 -19.61 -21.95
C ARG A 130 5.52 -19.50 -20.99
N ALA A 131 5.06 -20.63 -20.44
CA ALA A 131 4.01 -20.63 -19.43
C ALA A 131 4.44 -19.88 -18.15
N LEU A 132 5.70 -20.01 -17.74
CA LEU A 132 6.26 -19.25 -16.62
C LEU A 132 6.33 -17.74 -16.89
N GLU A 133 6.77 -17.33 -18.09
CA GLU A 133 6.78 -15.91 -18.48
C GLU A 133 5.36 -15.31 -18.47
N MET A 134 4.38 -16.07 -18.96
CA MET A 134 2.97 -15.64 -18.96
C MET A 134 2.39 -15.63 -17.55
N ALA A 135 2.77 -16.57 -16.68
CA ALA A 135 2.41 -16.54 -15.27
C ALA A 135 2.92 -15.28 -14.56
N ASP A 136 4.16 -14.86 -14.85
CA ASP A 136 4.72 -13.62 -14.30
C ASP A 136 3.91 -12.39 -14.77
N ALA A 137 3.53 -12.35 -16.05
CA ALA A 137 2.71 -11.28 -16.61
C ALA A 137 1.29 -11.26 -16.01
N LEU A 138 0.64 -12.42 -15.87
CA LEU A 138 -0.71 -12.52 -15.27
C LEU A 138 -0.70 -12.16 -13.79
N GLY A 139 0.33 -12.60 -13.06
CA GLY A 139 0.56 -12.24 -11.67
C GLY A 139 0.70 -10.73 -11.49
N GLY A 140 1.55 -10.10 -12.30
CA GLY A 140 1.74 -8.64 -12.29
C GLY A 140 0.46 -7.87 -12.65
N PHE A 141 -0.34 -8.37 -13.59
CA PHE A 141 -1.65 -7.81 -13.91
C PHE A 141 -2.60 -7.86 -12.71
N LEU A 142 -2.76 -9.04 -12.08
CA LEU A 142 -3.60 -9.21 -10.90
C LEU A 142 -3.16 -8.30 -9.76
N ASP A 143 -1.85 -8.23 -9.49
CA ASP A 143 -1.28 -7.38 -8.44
C ASP A 143 -1.57 -5.90 -8.71
N SER A 144 -1.47 -5.47 -9.97
CA SER A 144 -1.80 -4.10 -10.37
C SER A 144 -3.28 -3.79 -10.16
N CYS A 145 -4.18 -4.71 -10.51
CA CYS A 145 -5.61 -4.52 -10.28
C CYS A 145 -5.95 -4.43 -8.78
N GLN A 146 -5.29 -5.22 -7.94
CA GLN A 146 -5.47 -5.15 -6.48
C GLN A 146 -4.93 -3.84 -5.92
N LEU A 147 -3.76 -3.40 -6.39
CA LEU A 147 -3.14 -2.13 -5.98
C LEU A 147 -4.02 -0.93 -6.32
N GLU A 148 -4.63 -0.94 -7.51
CA GLU A 148 -5.55 0.09 -8.00
C GLU A 148 -7.00 -0.09 -7.50
N ALA A 149 -7.23 -1.04 -6.59
CA ALA A 149 -8.54 -1.36 -6.01
C ALA A 149 -9.64 -1.55 -7.08
N VAL A 150 -9.32 -2.22 -8.18
CA VAL A 150 -10.27 -2.52 -9.26
C VAL A 150 -11.34 -3.48 -8.71
N PRO A 151 -12.61 -3.04 -8.61
CA PRO A 151 -13.63 -3.81 -7.90
C PRO A 151 -14.18 -4.99 -8.72
N ASP A 152 -14.06 -4.93 -10.04
CA ASP A 152 -14.64 -5.90 -10.95
C ASP A 152 -13.68 -6.20 -12.11
N LEU A 153 -12.99 -7.33 -12.01
CA LEU A 153 -12.08 -7.82 -13.05
C LEU A 153 -12.82 -8.33 -14.30
N SER A 154 -14.12 -8.67 -14.20
CA SER A 154 -14.89 -9.19 -15.34
C SER A 154 -15.02 -8.18 -16.48
N ARG A 155 -14.83 -6.89 -16.18
CA ARG A 155 -14.76 -5.81 -17.18
C ARG A 155 -13.67 -6.03 -18.24
N ILE A 156 -12.68 -6.88 -17.99
CA ILE A 156 -11.67 -7.24 -19.01
C ILE A 156 -12.31 -7.72 -20.31
N ALA A 157 -13.45 -8.42 -20.23
CA ALA A 157 -14.17 -8.92 -21.40
C ALA A 157 -14.68 -7.77 -22.30
N THR A 158 -15.08 -6.66 -21.69
CA THR A 158 -15.62 -5.48 -22.39
C THR A 158 -14.54 -4.60 -23.01
N LEU A 159 -13.30 -4.70 -22.55
CA LEU A 159 -12.17 -3.97 -23.15
C LEU A 159 -11.94 -4.40 -24.60
N ALA A 160 -12.20 -5.68 -24.93
CA ALA A 160 -12.02 -6.25 -26.27
C ALA A 160 -13.16 -5.96 -27.25
N GLU A 161 -14.28 -5.41 -26.78
CA GLU A 161 -15.50 -5.16 -27.59
C GLU A 161 -15.41 -3.86 -28.40
N GLN A 162 -14.49 -2.97 -28.04
CA GLN A 162 -14.12 -1.85 -28.90
C GLN A 162 -13.34 -2.41 -30.10
N ASP A 163 -13.45 -1.77 -31.26
CA ASP A 163 -12.95 -2.18 -32.59
C ASP A 163 -11.40 -2.31 -32.62
N LEU A 164 -10.88 -3.20 -31.80
CA LEU A 164 -9.47 -3.36 -31.48
C LEU A 164 -8.85 -4.34 -32.46
N ALA A 165 -7.60 -4.04 -32.82
CA ALA A 165 -6.79 -4.95 -33.62
C ALA A 165 -6.72 -6.35 -32.98
N GLU A 166 -6.65 -7.39 -33.81
CA GLU A 166 -6.69 -8.82 -33.41
C GLU A 166 -5.84 -9.16 -32.17
N HIS A 167 -4.64 -8.59 -32.05
CA HIS A 167 -3.71 -8.83 -30.94
C HIS A 167 -4.25 -8.40 -29.56
N TRP A 168 -5.17 -7.43 -29.51
CA TRP A 168 -5.83 -7.04 -28.26
C TRP A 168 -6.90 -8.04 -27.85
N ARG A 169 -7.60 -8.67 -28.81
CA ARG A 169 -8.56 -9.73 -28.51
C ARG A 169 -7.87 -10.96 -27.92
N GLU A 170 -6.70 -11.32 -28.41
CA GLU A 170 -5.88 -12.39 -27.83
C GLU A 170 -5.42 -12.06 -26.40
N SER A 171 -4.99 -10.82 -26.18
CA SER A 171 -4.56 -10.34 -24.86
C SER A 171 -5.71 -10.33 -23.85
N ALA A 172 -6.90 -9.88 -24.25
CA ALA A 172 -8.09 -9.91 -23.40
C ALA A 172 -8.56 -11.34 -23.10
N ARG A 173 -8.49 -12.25 -24.08
CA ARG A 173 -8.75 -13.68 -23.86
C ARG A 173 -7.80 -14.26 -22.81
N PHE A 174 -6.51 -13.92 -22.89
CA PHE A 174 -5.52 -14.35 -21.91
C PHE A 174 -5.81 -13.80 -20.51
N LEU A 175 -6.08 -12.49 -20.39
CA LEU A 175 -6.41 -11.86 -19.12
C LEU A 175 -7.75 -12.35 -18.54
N GLY A 176 -8.65 -12.89 -19.37
CA GLY A 176 -9.86 -13.59 -18.92
C GLY A 176 -9.58 -14.76 -17.96
N LEU A 177 -8.41 -15.39 -18.05
CA LEU A 177 -8.00 -16.43 -17.10
C LEU A 177 -7.97 -15.94 -15.64
N ALA A 178 -7.59 -14.68 -15.41
CA ALA A 178 -7.58 -14.09 -14.07
C ALA A 178 -8.99 -13.96 -13.47
N VAL A 179 -10.01 -13.85 -14.31
CA VAL A 179 -11.41 -13.70 -13.88
C VAL A 179 -12.06 -15.06 -13.66
N GLU A 180 -11.83 -16.00 -14.57
CA GLU A 180 -12.64 -17.22 -14.64
C GLU A 180 -11.94 -18.47 -14.10
N ALA A 181 -10.65 -18.62 -14.39
CA ALA A 181 -9.90 -19.84 -14.08
C ALA A 181 -9.16 -19.71 -12.74
N TRP A 182 -8.53 -18.57 -12.49
CA TRP A 182 -7.74 -18.36 -11.29
C TRP A 182 -8.55 -18.46 -9.98
N PRO A 183 -9.72 -17.80 -9.81
CA PRO A 183 -10.50 -17.92 -8.58
C PRO A 183 -10.97 -19.35 -8.29
N LYS A 184 -11.39 -20.10 -9.32
CA LYS A 184 -11.79 -21.51 -9.17
C LYS A 184 -10.65 -22.41 -8.69
N ARG A 185 -9.41 -22.03 -8.96
CA ARG A 185 -8.20 -22.75 -8.53
C ARG A 185 -7.83 -22.48 -7.07
N LEU A 186 -8.43 -21.47 -6.44
CA LEU A 186 -8.19 -21.09 -5.05
C LEU A 186 -9.20 -21.70 -4.07
N GLU A 187 -10.29 -22.26 -4.58
CA GLU A 187 -11.28 -23.05 -3.83
C GLU A 187 -10.77 -24.48 -3.56
#